data_AF-A0A8T5EN22-F1
#
_entry.id   AF-A0A8T5EN22-F1
#
_cell.length_a   1.000
_cell.length_b   1.000
_cell.length_c   1.000
_cell.angle_alpha   90.00
_cell.angle_beta   90.00
_cell.angle_gamma   90.00
#
_symmetry.space_group_name_H-M   'P 1'
#
loop_
_entity.id
_entity.type
_entity.pdbx_description
1 polymer ?
#
loop_
_entity_poly.entity_id
_entity_poly.type
_entity_poly.pdbx_seq_one_letter_code
_entity_poly.pdbx_strand_id
1 'polypeptide(L)'
;DKLHVMCQHLELPLTGNRTILMGRVAGVLTSQFNAWGRIKRSLRRNGIPNVTNNLNEISELNEQIMSVEIPNLNLRQDVEINIASSAALEDAHDSLLMGFENSDFTTQGDILTIQARIEDLDRMISTIIRSHEGFWGEKESDLLLRLATRRGWPLSNDKVREKLVLVATNIAEIKGAKMKSSTEIDLSDSGTIDRVRNKLSKIDNLLAERKKS
;
A
#
# COMPACT_ATOMS: atom_id res chain seq x y z
N ASP A 1 5.37 20.29 -37.73
CA ASP A 1 5.23 20.68 -36.30
C ASP A 1 5.10 19.50 -35.33
N LYS A 2 6.20 18.81 -35.01
CA LYS A 2 6.20 17.63 -34.11
C LYS A 2 5.73 17.94 -32.68
N LEU A 3 5.98 19.15 -32.18
CA LEU A 3 5.56 19.57 -30.85
C LEU A 3 4.04 19.75 -30.74
N HIS A 4 3.40 20.27 -31.79
CA HIS A 4 1.94 20.39 -31.86
C HIS A 4 1.28 19.02 -31.95
N VAL A 5 1.84 18.10 -32.75
CA VAL A 5 1.36 16.70 -32.83
C VAL A 5 1.49 15.99 -31.48
N MET A 6 2.54 16.30 -30.70
CA MET A 6 2.72 15.73 -29.37
C MET A 6 1.77 16.35 -28.34
N CYS A 7 1.52 17.66 -28.39
CA CYS A 7 0.47 18.28 -27.59
C CYS A 7 -0.92 17.74 -27.95
N GLN A 8 -1.18 17.46 -29.23
CA GLN A 8 -2.44 16.90 -29.70
C GLN A 8 -2.66 15.46 -29.22
N HIS A 9 -1.64 14.61 -29.26
CA HIS A 9 -1.72 13.25 -28.71
C HIS A 9 -1.82 13.19 -27.18
N LEU A 10 -1.30 14.21 -26.50
CA LEU A 10 -1.37 14.33 -25.03
C LEU A 10 -2.58 15.14 -24.57
N GLU A 11 -3.49 15.52 -25.48
CA GLU A 11 -4.68 16.35 -25.23
C GLU A 11 -4.38 17.68 -24.50
N LEU A 12 -3.18 18.22 -24.72
CA LEU A 12 -2.71 19.46 -24.11
C LEU A 12 -3.14 20.68 -24.92
N PRO A 13 -3.38 21.83 -24.26
CA PRO A 13 -3.71 23.07 -24.95
C PRO A 13 -2.59 23.48 -25.90
N LEU A 14 -2.92 23.53 -27.20
CA LEU A 14 -2.05 23.91 -28.33
C LEU A 14 -1.72 25.41 -28.37
N THR A 15 -2.17 26.18 -27.38
CA THR A 15 -2.02 27.63 -27.32
C THR A 15 -0.76 28.04 -26.56
N GLY A 16 0.07 28.89 -27.19
CA GLY A 16 1.26 29.49 -26.58
C GLY A 16 2.53 29.36 -27.43
N ASN A 17 3.59 30.05 -27.02
CA ASN A 17 4.90 29.99 -27.68
C ASN A 17 5.53 28.59 -27.52
N ARG A 18 6.45 28.20 -28.42
CA ARG A 18 7.14 26.90 -28.45
C ARG A 18 7.70 26.47 -27.08
N THR A 19 8.24 27.42 -26.31
CA THR A 19 8.77 27.17 -24.96
C THR A 19 7.68 26.74 -23.96
N ILE A 20 6.48 27.31 -24.08
CA ILE A 20 5.32 26.98 -23.25
C ILE A 20 4.82 25.58 -23.59
N LEU A 21 4.70 25.27 -24.90
CA LEU A 21 4.31 23.94 -25.37
C LEU A 21 5.35 22.88 -24.95
N MET A 22 6.65 23.19 -25.05
CA MET A 22 7.71 22.30 -24.55
C MET A 22 7.63 22.10 -23.03
N GLY A 23 7.35 23.14 -22.25
CA GLY A 23 7.22 23.03 -20.79
C GLY A 23 6.08 22.11 -20.36
N ARG A 24 4.93 22.18 -21.04
CA ARG A 24 3.77 21.30 -20.78
C ARG A 24 4.05 19.85 -21.16
N VAL A 25 4.58 19.63 -22.36
CA VAL A 25 4.97 18.29 -22.83
C VAL A 25 6.05 17.70 -21.93
N ALA A 26 7.02 18.52 -21.49
CA ALA A 26 8.04 18.12 -20.53
C ALA A 26 7.42 17.68 -19.20
N GLY A 27 6.49 18.47 -18.65
CA GLY A 27 5.79 18.16 -17.39
C GLY A 27 5.05 16.83 -17.42
N VAL A 28 4.32 16.55 -18.52
CA VAL A 28 3.60 15.29 -18.69
C VAL A 28 4.57 14.11 -18.86
N LEU A 29 5.63 14.27 -19.64
CA LEU A 29 6.64 13.22 -19.85
C LEU A 29 7.50 12.95 -18.60
N THR A 30 7.79 13.98 -17.78
CA THR A 30 8.47 13.81 -16.49
C THR A 30 7.61 13.08 -15.47
N SER A 31 6.29 13.26 -15.53
CA SER A 31 5.34 12.59 -14.63
C SER A 31 5.18 11.11 -14.98
N GLN A 32 5.24 10.75 -16.27
CA GLN A 32 5.01 9.37 -16.70
C GLN A 32 6.19 8.44 -16.44
N PHE A 33 7.44 8.88 -16.58
CA PHE A 33 8.60 8.06 -16.25
C PHE A 33 9.80 8.95 -15.93
N ASN A 34 10.71 8.47 -15.06
CA ASN A 34 12.07 8.98 -14.82
C ASN A 34 12.98 9.08 -16.09
N ALA A 35 12.38 9.11 -17.28
CA ALA A 35 12.96 9.16 -18.61
C ALA A 35 13.40 10.55 -19.07
N TRP A 36 13.01 11.64 -18.40
CA TRP A 36 13.38 13.01 -18.82
C TRP A 36 14.90 13.21 -18.94
N GLY A 37 15.69 12.60 -18.03
CA GLY A 37 17.16 12.61 -18.11
C GLY A 37 17.71 11.88 -19.34
N ARG A 38 17.07 10.78 -19.76
CA ARG A 38 17.42 10.02 -20.98
C ARG A 38 16.99 10.74 -22.24
N ILE A 39 15.78 11.31 -22.26
CA ILE A 39 15.21 12.08 -23.37
C ILE A 39 16.01 13.36 -23.62
N LYS A 40 16.32 14.13 -22.55
CA LYS A 40 17.18 15.31 -22.64
C LYS A 40 18.58 14.97 -23.17
N ARG A 41 19.14 13.83 -22.73
CA ARG A 41 20.47 13.37 -23.17
C ARG A 41 20.46 12.87 -24.62
N SER A 42 19.37 12.24 -25.05
CA SER A 42 19.13 11.80 -26.44
C SER A 42 18.93 13.01 -27.38
N LEU A 43 18.07 13.95 -27.01
CA LEU A 43 17.84 15.20 -27.76
C LEU A 43 19.11 16.05 -27.88
N ARG A 44 19.95 16.08 -26.84
CA ARG A 44 21.21 16.81 -26.83
C ARG A 44 22.30 16.14 -27.68
N ARG A 45 22.25 14.81 -27.85
CA ARG A 45 23.24 14.05 -28.65
C ARG A 45 22.84 13.87 -30.11
N ASN A 46 21.58 13.56 -30.38
CA ASN A 46 21.14 13.14 -31.72
C ASN A 46 20.24 14.18 -32.41
N GLY A 47 19.87 15.28 -31.74
CA GLY A 47 18.83 16.19 -32.22
C GLY A 47 17.48 15.46 -32.37
N ILE A 48 16.44 16.16 -32.82
CA ILE A 48 15.16 15.53 -33.13
C ILE A 48 15.32 14.77 -34.45
N PRO A 49 15.23 13.42 -34.49
CA PRO A 49 15.42 12.68 -35.72
C PRO A 49 14.34 13.05 -36.72
N ASN A 50 14.72 13.33 -37.97
CA ASN A 50 13.78 13.43 -39.07
C ASN A 50 13.33 12.01 -39.43
N VAL A 51 12.16 11.62 -38.92
CA VAL A 51 11.44 10.43 -39.36
C VAL A 51 10.86 10.73 -40.74
N THR A 52 11.73 10.67 -41.73
CA THR A 52 11.39 10.47 -43.13
C THR A 52 12.40 9.42 -43.59
N ASN A 53 11.88 8.24 -43.93
CA ASN A 53 12.61 7.08 -44.46
C ASN A 53 13.07 6.06 -43.39
N ASN A 54 12.11 5.38 -42.76
CA ASN A 54 12.09 3.91 -42.75
C ASN A 54 10.83 3.41 -42.05
N LEU A 55 9.76 3.20 -42.84
CA LEU A 55 8.54 2.53 -42.38
C LEU A 55 8.70 1.00 -42.31
N ASN A 56 9.87 0.47 -42.70
CA ASN A 56 10.10 -0.98 -42.81
C ASN A 56 10.79 -1.59 -41.57
N GLU A 57 11.32 -0.80 -40.64
CA GLU A 57 11.90 -1.33 -39.38
C GLU A 57 10.87 -1.42 -38.24
N ILE A 58 9.71 -0.79 -38.38
CA ILE A 58 8.63 -0.85 -37.37
C ILE A 58 7.93 -2.22 -37.41
N SER A 59 7.89 -2.87 -38.57
CA SER A 59 7.26 -4.19 -38.73
C SER A 59 8.00 -5.32 -38.01
N GLU A 60 9.34 -5.30 -37.99
CA GLU A 60 10.12 -6.36 -37.32
C GLU A 60 10.11 -6.23 -35.79
N LEU A 61 10.01 -5.01 -35.25
CA LEU A 61 9.82 -4.81 -33.81
C LEU A 61 8.40 -5.16 -33.35
N ASN A 62 7.40 -5.06 -34.22
CA ASN A 62 6.01 -5.37 -33.88
C ASN A 62 5.74 -6.89 -33.80
N GLU A 63 6.43 -7.71 -34.61
CA GLU A 63 6.29 -9.18 -34.52
C GLU A 63 6.94 -9.77 -33.25
N GLN A 64 8.03 -9.18 -32.76
CA GLN A 64 8.64 -9.60 -31.48
C GLN A 64 7.82 -9.18 -30.25
N ILE A 65 6.98 -8.15 -30.36
CA ILE A 65 6.06 -7.74 -29.27
C ILE A 65 4.85 -8.70 -29.17
N MET A 66 4.52 -9.42 -30.24
CA MET A 66 3.29 -10.21 -30.34
C MET A 66 3.42 -11.68 -29.86
N SER A 67 4.60 -12.10 -29.37
CA SER A 67 4.84 -13.48 -28.89
C SER A 67 5.33 -13.58 -27.44
N VAL A 68 5.39 -12.48 -26.70
CA VAL A 68 5.52 -12.57 -25.25
C VAL A 68 4.12 -12.69 -24.68
N GLU A 69 3.76 -13.88 -24.20
CA GLU A 69 2.68 -14.03 -23.22
C GLU A 69 3.05 -13.17 -22.00
N ILE A 70 2.60 -11.92 -22.02
CA ILE A 70 2.62 -11.06 -20.84
C ILE A 70 1.59 -11.71 -19.90
N PRO A 71 2.00 -12.23 -18.73
CA PRO A 71 1.02 -12.65 -17.73
C PRO A 71 0.20 -11.40 -17.43
N ASN A 72 -1.10 -11.46 -17.68
CA ASN A 72 -2.11 -10.42 -17.53
C ASN A 72 -1.78 -9.45 -16.37
N LEU A 73 -0.98 -8.42 -16.64
CA LEU A 73 -0.53 -7.45 -15.65
C LEU A 73 -1.50 -6.30 -15.72
N ASN A 74 -2.35 -6.23 -14.71
CA ASN A 74 -3.47 -5.31 -14.63
C ASN A 74 -2.94 -3.90 -14.29
N LEU A 75 -2.27 -3.26 -15.24
CA LEU A 75 -1.50 -2.02 -15.09
C LEU A 75 -2.32 -0.86 -14.49
N ARG A 76 -3.65 -0.83 -14.67
CA ARG A 76 -4.53 0.16 -14.02
C ARG A 76 -4.66 -0.08 -12.53
N GLN A 77 -4.85 -1.34 -12.14
CA GLN A 77 -4.91 -1.74 -10.74
C GLN A 77 -3.58 -1.45 -10.04
N ASP A 78 -2.45 -1.71 -10.71
CA ASP A 78 -1.12 -1.49 -10.14
C ASP A 78 -0.82 0.01 -9.93
N VAL A 79 -1.28 0.88 -10.83
CA VAL A 79 -1.14 2.35 -10.67
C VAL A 79 -2.05 2.86 -9.55
N GLU A 80 -3.30 2.40 -9.47
CA GLU A 80 -4.22 2.76 -8.38
C GLU A 80 -3.73 2.26 -7.01
N ILE A 81 -3.21 1.03 -6.93
CA ILE A 81 -2.61 0.47 -5.70
C ILE A 81 -1.37 1.27 -5.29
N ASN A 82 -0.51 1.69 -6.23
CA ASN A 82 0.68 2.49 -5.90
C ASN A 82 0.33 3.90 -5.42
N ILE A 83 -0.65 4.56 -6.02
CA ILE A 83 -1.10 5.89 -5.59
C ILE A 83 -1.78 5.82 -4.22
N ALA A 84 -2.66 4.84 -4.01
CA ALA A 84 -3.31 4.62 -2.71
C ALA A 84 -2.30 4.23 -1.62
N SER A 85 -1.30 3.42 -1.96
CA SER A 85 -0.21 3.06 -1.03
C SER A 85 0.69 4.26 -0.71
N SER A 86 0.94 5.16 -1.67
CA SER A 86 1.71 6.39 -1.43
C SER A 86 0.94 7.36 -0.55
N ALA A 87 -0.36 7.55 -0.80
CA ALA A 87 -1.22 8.39 0.02
C ALA A 87 -1.37 7.83 1.45
N ALA A 88 -1.47 6.51 1.60
CA ALA A 88 -1.52 5.86 2.91
C ALA A 88 -0.24 6.05 3.72
N LEU A 89 0.92 6.02 3.05
CA LEU A 89 2.21 6.26 3.70
C LEU A 89 2.38 7.72 4.12
N GLU A 90 1.92 8.65 3.30
CA GLU A 90 1.91 10.09 3.61
C GLU A 90 0.97 10.39 4.80
N ASP A 91 -0.24 9.81 4.80
CA ASP A 91 -1.17 9.93 5.93
C ASP A 91 -0.65 9.28 7.22
N ALA A 92 0.02 8.14 7.11
CA ALA A 92 0.67 7.48 8.24
C ALA A 92 1.82 8.31 8.82
N HIS A 93 2.59 8.97 7.95
CA HIS A 93 3.65 9.88 8.34
C HIS A 93 3.07 11.06 9.12
N ASP A 94 2.04 11.71 8.58
CA ASP A 94 1.40 12.85 9.23
C ASP A 94 0.75 12.44 10.56
N SER A 95 0.09 11.28 10.60
CA SER A 95 -0.49 10.71 11.82
C SER A 95 0.57 10.43 12.90
N LEU A 96 1.77 9.98 12.54
CA LEU A 96 2.89 9.80 13.48
C LEU A 96 3.41 11.13 14.02
N LEU A 97 3.37 12.20 13.23
CA LEU A 97 3.82 13.53 13.64
C LEU A 97 2.72 14.31 14.35
N MET A 98 1.44 14.04 14.16
CA MET A 98 0.35 14.78 14.79
C MET A 98 0.48 14.87 16.32
N GLY A 99 0.65 16.08 16.87
CA GLY A 99 0.80 16.31 18.31
C GLY A 99 2.13 15.87 18.93
N PHE A 100 3.13 15.51 18.12
CA PHE A 100 4.45 15.12 18.61
C PHE A 100 5.20 16.27 19.32
N GLU A 101 4.97 17.51 18.90
CA GLU A 101 5.62 18.72 19.42
C GLU A 101 5.35 18.95 20.92
N ASN A 102 4.22 18.43 21.42
CA ASN A 102 3.81 18.56 22.81
C ASN A 102 4.36 17.44 23.71
N SER A 103 5.04 16.44 23.14
CA SER A 103 5.64 15.33 23.89
C SER A 103 7.06 15.66 24.37
N ASP A 104 7.57 14.86 25.31
CA ASP A 104 8.94 14.96 25.80
C ASP A 104 9.97 14.67 24.70
N PHE A 105 11.15 15.25 24.82
CA PHE A 105 12.22 15.15 23.81
C PHE A 105 12.61 13.69 23.48
N THR A 106 12.55 12.80 24.46
CA THR A 106 12.80 11.36 24.27
C THR A 106 11.71 10.71 23.41
N THR A 107 10.44 10.94 23.72
CA THR A 107 9.30 10.49 22.89
C THR A 107 9.35 11.05 21.47
N GLN A 108 9.74 12.32 21.30
CA GLN A 108 9.90 12.92 19.99
C GLN A 108 10.97 12.22 19.17
N GLY A 109 12.14 11.95 19.75
CA GLY A 109 13.23 11.23 19.09
C GLY A 109 12.84 9.80 18.70
N ASP A 110 12.11 9.11 19.58
CA ASP A 110 11.61 7.76 19.32
C ASP A 110 10.61 7.74 18.15
N ILE A 111 9.68 8.71 18.11
CA ILE A 111 8.70 8.87 17.03
C ILE A 111 9.40 9.15 15.69
N LEU A 112 10.39 10.05 15.67
CA LEU A 112 11.16 10.36 14.44
C LEU A 112 11.94 9.16 13.93
N THR A 113 12.48 8.34 14.84
CA THR A 113 13.17 7.09 14.49
C THR A 113 12.23 6.09 13.83
N ILE A 114 11.00 5.99 14.32
CA ILE A 114 9.95 5.15 13.74
C ILE A 114 9.48 5.69 12.39
N GLN A 115 9.26 7.01 12.28
CA GLN A 115 8.84 7.69 11.07
C GLN A 115 9.86 7.52 9.93
N ALA A 116 11.17 7.58 10.21
CA ALA A 116 12.22 7.29 9.24
C ALA A 116 12.17 5.84 8.68
N ARG A 117 11.44 4.95 9.35
CA ARG A 117 11.30 3.52 9.01
C ARG A 117 9.86 3.16 8.66
N ILE A 118 9.06 4.14 8.22
CA ILE A 118 7.64 3.92 7.91
C ILE A 118 7.42 2.88 6.80
N GLU A 119 8.35 2.77 5.84
CA GLU A 119 8.29 1.73 4.81
C GLU A 119 8.47 0.31 5.39
N ASP A 120 9.32 0.16 6.41
CA ASP A 120 9.46 -1.11 7.12
C ASP A 120 8.17 -1.44 7.88
N LEU A 121 7.51 -0.44 8.47
CA LEU A 121 6.21 -0.60 9.13
C LEU A 121 5.18 -1.16 8.14
N ASP A 122 5.06 -0.51 6.98
CA ASP A 122 4.12 -0.89 5.92
C ASP A 122 4.35 -2.33 5.43
N ARG A 123 5.61 -2.72 5.24
CA ARG A 123 5.98 -4.09 4.86
C ARG A 123 5.64 -5.10 5.96
N MET A 124 5.87 -4.76 7.23
CA MET A 124 5.50 -5.62 8.35
C MET A 124 3.99 -5.83 8.42
N ILE A 125 3.21 -4.75 8.31
CA ILE A 125 1.74 -4.80 8.30
C ILE A 125 1.24 -5.63 7.13
N SER A 126 1.77 -5.39 5.92
CA SER A 126 1.42 -6.16 4.72
C SER A 126 1.70 -7.65 4.88
N THR A 127 2.80 -8.01 5.55
CA THR A 127 3.16 -9.40 5.82
C THR A 127 2.19 -10.03 6.82
N ILE A 128 1.84 -9.31 7.89
CA ILE A 128 0.92 -9.77 8.92
C ILE A 128 -0.47 -10.02 8.31
N ILE A 129 -1.01 -9.05 7.56
CA ILE A 129 -2.31 -9.16 6.88
C ILE A 129 -2.33 -10.39 5.95
N ARG A 130 -1.27 -10.59 5.14
CA ARG A 130 -1.18 -11.75 4.24
C ARG A 130 -1.11 -13.08 4.99
N SER A 131 -0.46 -13.12 6.15
CA SER A 131 -0.35 -14.34 6.96
C SER A 131 -1.58 -14.66 7.80
N HIS A 132 -2.37 -13.65 8.19
CA HIS A 132 -3.55 -13.77 9.04
C HIS A 132 -4.86 -13.62 8.24
N GLU A 133 -4.90 -14.17 7.01
CA GLU A 133 -6.10 -14.23 6.14
C GLU A 133 -6.78 -12.88 5.86
N GLY A 134 -6.02 -11.79 5.92
CA GLY A 134 -6.53 -10.44 5.69
C GLY A 134 -7.16 -9.79 6.92
N PHE A 135 -7.08 -10.40 8.11
CA PHE A 135 -7.61 -9.81 9.34
C PHE A 135 -6.60 -8.90 10.05
N TRP A 136 -7.12 -7.88 10.72
CA TRP A 136 -6.36 -7.00 11.60
C TRP A 136 -7.13 -6.76 12.91
N GLY A 137 -6.45 -6.90 14.04
CA GLY A 137 -7.05 -6.78 15.38
C GLY A 137 -5.98 -6.76 16.47
N GLU A 138 -6.37 -6.97 17.73
CA GLU A 138 -5.46 -6.90 18.88
C GLU A 138 -4.33 -7.95 18.82
N LYS A 139 -4.60 -9.15 18.31
CA LYS A 139 -3.58 -10.22 18.20
C LYS A 139 -2.52 -9.85 17.17
N GLU A 140 -2.95 -9.28 16.06
CA GLU A 140 -2.10 -8.86 14.96
C GLU A 140 -1.29 -7.59 15.31
N SER A 141 -1.89 -6.64 16.04
CA SER A 141 -1.18 -5.46 16.54
C SER A 141 -0.15 -5.82 17.61
N ASP A 142 -0.46 -6.75 18.52
CA ASP A 142 0.53 -7.27 19.48
C ASP A 142 1.69 -7.98 18.77
N LEU A 143 1.40 -8.77 17.72
CA LEU A 143 2.44 -9.38 16.90
C LEU A 143 3.35 -8.34 16.25
N LEU A 144 2.77 -7.25 15.71
CA LEU A 144 3.53 -6.15 15.15
C LEU A 144 4.48 -5.53 16.19
N LEU A 145 3.98 -5.26 17.40
CA LEU A 145 4.78 -4.71 18.48
C LEU A 145 5.94 -5.63 18.85
N ARG A 146 5.68 -6.93 19.01
CA ARG A 146 6.73 -7.93 19.28
C ARG A 146 7.79 -7.97 18.17
N LEU A 147 7.37 -7.88 16.91
CA LEU A 147 8.29 -7.84 15.77
C LEU A 147 9.13 -6.56 15.73
N ALA A 148 8.53 -5.42 16.03
CA ALA A 148 9.20 -4.13 16.07
C ALA A 148 10.22 -4.06 17.21
N THR A 149 9.86 -4.53 18.42
CA THR A 149 10.80 -4.65 19.55
C THR A 149 11.98 -5.55 19.19
N ARG A 150 11.74 -6.70 18.55
CA ARG A 150 12.81 -7.59 18.10
C ARG A 150 13.73 -6.95 17.04
N ARG A 151 13.21 -6.01 16.25
CA ARG A 151 13.98 -5.23 15.26
C ARG A 151 14.65 -3.98 15.85
N GLY A 152 14.61 -3.82 17.18
CA GLY A 152 15.26 -2.71 17.88
C GLY A 152 14.52 -1.38 17.73
N TRP A 153 13.20 -1.38 17.57
CA TRP A 153 12.41 -0.14 17.52
C TRP A 153 12.30 0.45 18.93
N PRO A 154 12.38 1.80 19.07
CA PRO A 154 12.29 2.45 20.36
C PRO A 154 10.83 2.49 20.85
N LEU A 155 10.39 1.42 21.49
CA LEU A 155 9.01 1.23 21.98
C LEU A 155 8.93 1.21 23.52
N SER A 156 9.90 1.85 24.19
CA SER A 156 9.98 1.89 25.64
C SER A 156 8.84 2.70 26.27
N ASN A 157 8.36 3.72 25.56
CA ASN A 157 7.27 4.57 26.03
C ASN A 157 5.91 4.06 25.50
N ASP A 158 4.96 3.91 26.41
CA ASP A 158 3.59 3.48 26.10
C ASP A 158 2.90 4.41 25.08
N LYS A 159 3.16 5.72 25.13
CA LYS A 159 2.61 6.67 24.15
C LYS A 159 3.08 6.39 22.72
N VAL A 160 4.34 6.02 22.57
CA VAL A 160 4.92 5.66 21.25
C VAL A 160 4.30 4.37 20.75
N ARG A 161 4.10 3.40 21.65
CA ARG A 161 3.46 2.12 21.36
C ARG A 161 2.01 2.29 20.92
N GLU A 162 1.23 3.06 21.65
CA GLU A 162 -0.16 3.40 21.32
C GLU A 162 -0.26 4.08 19.96
N LYS A 163 0.62 5.06 19.71
CA LYS A 163 0.64 5.78 18.44
C LYS A 163 1.02 4.88 17.26
N LEU A 164 1.99 3.99 17.45
CA LEU A 164 2.36 3.00 16.44
C LEU A 164 1.20 2.06 16.11
N VAL A 165 0.45 1.60 17.12
CA VAL A 165 -0.72 0.73 16.92
C VAL A 165 -1.83 1.45 16.17
N LEU A 166 -2.10 2.72 16.50
CA LEU A 166 -3.09 3.55 15.81
C LEU A 166 -2.74 3.70 14.33
N VAL A 167 -1.50 4.11 14.05
CA VAL A 167 -1.00 4.28 12.67
C VAL A 167 -1.02 2.96 11.91
N ALA A 168 -0.61 1.87 12.55
CA ALA A 168 -0.64 0.55 11.92
C ALA A 168 -2.06 0.09 11.59
N THR A 169 -3.03 0.44 12.42
CA THR A 169 -4.45 0.13 12.19
C THR A 169 -4.99 0.92 11.01
N ASN A 170 -4.67 2.22 10.91
CA ASN A 170 -5.04 3.03 9.74
C ASN A 170 -4.43 2.47 8.45
N ILE A 171 -3.13 2.12 8.47
CA ILE A 171 -2.47 1.49 7.31
C ILE A 171 -3.15 0.17 6.93
N ALA A 172 -3.50 -0.66 7.92
CA ALA A 172 -4.17 -1.93 7.68
C ALA A 172 -5.56 -1.74 7.07
N GLU A 173 -6.33 -0.78 7.58
CA GLU A 173 -7.64 -0.39 7.05
C GLU A 173 -7.54 0.07 5.59
N ILE A 174 -6.60 0.96 5.27
CA ILE A 174 -6.39 1.45 3.90
C ILE A 174 -5.96 0.31 2.96
N LYS A 175 -5.21 -0.67 3.46
CA LYS A 175 -4.86 -1.89 2.72
C LYS A 175 -6.02 -2.89 2.57
N GLY A 176 -7.20 -2.58 3.11
CA GLY A 176 -8.40 -3.42 3.01
C GLY A 176 -8.43 -4.59 3.99
N ALA A 177 -7.73 -4.49 5.13
CA ALA A 177 -7.82 -5.50 6.17
C ALA A 177 -9.22 -5.53 6.80
N LYS A 178 -9.70 -6.73 7.12
CA LYS A 178 -10.94 -6.92 7.88
C LYS A 178 -10.64 -6.67 9.36
N MET A 179 -11.20 -5.60 9.92
CA MET A 179 -11.08 -5.33 11.35
C MET A 179 -11.86 -6.40 12.14
N LYS A 180 -11.15 -7.16 12.97
CA LYS A 180 -11.78 -7.97 14.01
C LYS A 180 -12.31 -7.00 15.06
N SER A 181 -13.58 -6.60 14.92
CA SER A 181 -14.25 -5.86 15.97
C SER A 181 -14.21 -6.70 17.25
N SER A 182 -13.96 -6.09 18.40
CA SER A 182 -13.99 -6.78 19.70
C SER A 182 -15.35 -7.44 19.99
N THR A 183 -16.36 -7.16 19.17
CA THR A 183 -17.72 -7.72 19.16
C THR A 183 -17.90 -8.98 18.32
N GLU A 184 -16.98 -9.31 17.40
CA GLU A 184 -16.95 -10.62 16.75
C GLU A 184 -16.26 -11.61 17.68
N ILE A 185 -17.00 -12.05 18.70
CA ILE A 185 -16.68 -13.26 19.43
C ILE A 185 -16.57 -14.35 18.38
N ASP A 186 -15.36 -14.82 18.16
CA ASP A 186 -15.04 -15.93 17.29
C ASP A 186 -15.75 -17.19 17.82
N LEU A 187 -16.99 -17.38 17.39
CA LEU A 187 -17.83 -18.55 17.71
C LEU A 187 -17.24 -19.84 17.12
N SER A 188 -16.11 -19.75 16.40
CA SER A 188 -15.34 -20.89 15.91
C SER A 188 -14.32 -21.42 16.92
N ASP A 189 -14.21 -20.84 18.13
CA ASP A 189 -13.44 -21.46 19.21
C ASP A 189 -14.16 -22.75 19.64
N SER A 190 -13.73 -23.89 19.07
CA SER A 190 -14.25 -25.25 19.29
C SER A 190 -14.56 -25.54 20.76
N GLY A 191 -13.78 -24.96 21.68
CA GLY A 191 -13.97 -25.13 23.12
C GLY A 191 -15.25 -24.49 23.69
N THR A 192 -15.86 -23.52 23.01
CA THR A 192 -17.15 -22.94 23.40
C THR A 192 -18.31 -23.85 22.99
N ILE A 193 -18.28 -24.38 21.77
CA ILE A 193 -19.24 -25.36 21.25
C ILE A 193 -19.20 -26.65 22.10
N ASP A 194 -18.00 -27.13 22.46
CA ASP A 194 -17.85 -28.32 23.31
C ASP A 194 -18.37 -28.09 24.73
N ARG A 195 -18.23 -26.88 25.26
CA ARG A 195 -18.83 -26.50 26.55
C ARG A 195 -20.36 -26.48 26.48
N VAL A 196 -20.95 -25.98 25.40
CA VAL A 196 -22.41 -25.98 25.21
C VAL A 196 -22.92 -27.40 25.02
N ARG A 197 -22.22 -28.24 24.24
CA ARG A 197 -22.54 -29.66 24.03
C ARG A 197 -22.48 -30.47 25.33
N ASN A 198 -21.48 -30.22 26.18
CA ASN A 198 -21.38 -30.84 27.51
C ASN A 198 -22.48 -30.39 28.46
N LYS A 199 -22.95 -29.14 28.37
CA LYS A 199 -24.10 -28.68 29.17
C LYS A 199 -25.42 -29.30 28.70
N LEU A 200 -25.63 -29.40 27.39
CA LEU A 200 -26.82 -30.03 26.81
C LEU A 200 -26.93 -31.51 27.16
N SER A 201 -25.83 -32.27 27.04
CA SER A 201 -25.82 -33.69 27.44
C SER A 201 -26.11 -33.90 28.93
N LYS A 202 -25.68 -32.97 29.79
CA LYS A 202 -25.97 -33.02 31.24
C LYS A 202 -27.45 -32.76 31.53
N ILE A 203 -28.09 -31.88 30.76
CA ILE A 203 -29.54 -31.61 30.86
C ILE A 203 -30.34 -32.80 30.35
N ASP A 204 -29.95 -33.41 29.22
CA ASP A 204 -30.63 -34.58 28.67
C ASP A 204 -30.60 -35.77 29.63
N ASN A 205 -29.47 -35.99 30.32
CA ASN A 205 -29.37 -37.03 31.35
C ASN A 205 -30.31 -36.77 32.54
N LEU A 206 -30.40 -35.52 33.01
CA LEU A 206 -31.31 -35.14 34.09
C LEU A 206 -32.79 -35.30 33.69
N LEU A 207 -33.12 -35.01 32.42
CA LEU A 207 -34.46 -35.21 31.89
C LEU A 207 -34.81 -36.70 31.70
N ALA A 208 -33.82 -37.53 31.36
CA ALA A 208 -33.98 -38.98 31.23
C ALA A 208 -34.17 -39.65 32.61
N GLU A 209 -33.47 -39.20 33.64
CA GLU A 209 -33.66 -39.67 35.03
C GLU A 209 -35.04 -39.29 35.57
N ARG A 210 -35.54 -38.08 35.25
CA ARG A 210 -36.88 -37.63 35.64
C ARG A 210 -38.02 -38.42 34.99
N LYS A 211 -37.80 -39.07 33.85
CA LYS A 211 -38.81 -39.90 33.16
C LYS A 211 -38.83 -41.36 33.64
N LYS A 212 -37.85 -41.78 34.45
CA LYS A 212 -37.77 -43.15 35.01
C LYS A 212 -38.25 -43.24 36.47
N SER A 213 -38.59 -42.10 37.09
CA SER A 213 -39.29 -42.02 38.38
C SER A 213 -40.77 -41.73 38.17
#